data_AF-A0A7C1X280-F1
#
_entry.id   AF-A0A7C1X280-F1
#
_cell.length_a   1.000
_cell.length_b   1.000
_cell.length_c   1.000
_cell.angle_alpha   90.00
_cell.angle_beta   90.00
_cell.angle_gamma   90.00
#
_symmetry.space_group_name_H-M   'P 1'
#
loop_
_entity.id
_entity.type
_entity.pdbx_description
1 polymer ?
#
loop_
_entity_poly.entity_id
_entity_poly.type
_entity_poly.pdbx_seq_one_letter_code
_entity_poly.pdbx_strand_id
1 'polypeptide(L)'
;MDPASRFSQLCELEPRLCEVEAEARAAEDDGTRSFYCSNFVWLPLYMRLRDLVGTYRKAAPGEKSDGVLFDSASFEASFLHLSPMIPPCRNCGCTVFEPVREAQLREMSPSR
;
A
#
# COMPACT_ATOMS: atom_id res chain seq x y z
N MET A 1 15.40 -7.71 2.71
CA MET A 1 15.22 -6.50 1.86
C MET A 1 14.13 -5.70 2.51
N ASP A 2 14.32 -4.41 2.74
CA ASP A 2 13.29 -3.57 3.32
C ASP A 2 12.13 -3.35 2.32
N PRO A 3 10.91 -3.05 2.80
CA PRO A 3 9.75 -2.85 1.93
C PRO A 3 9.94 -1.79 0.84
N ALA A 4 10.64 -0.69 1.14
CA ALA A 4 10.81 0.42 0.20
C ALA A 4 11.76 0.05 -0.95
N SER A 5 12.87 -0.62 -0.66
CA SER A 5 13.78 -1.15 -1.69
C SER A 5 13.08 -2.17 -2.59
N ARG A 6 12.26 -3.06 -2.00
CA ARG A 6 11.48 -4.03 -2.78
C ARG A 6 10.44 -3.33 -3.65
N PHE A 7 9.73 -2.34 -3.11
CA PHE A 7 8.75 -1.56 -3.87
C PHE A 7 9.39 -0.82 -5.05
N SER A 8 10.58 -0.25 -4.86
CA SER A 8 11.32 0.43 -5.93
C SER A 8 11.64 -0.51 -7.10
N GLN A 9 12.07 -1.75 -6.81
CA GLN A 9 12.28 -2.77 -7.85
C GLN A 9 10.98 -3.15 -8.57
N LEU A 10 9.87 -3.24 -7.83
CA LEU A 10 8.57 -3.55 -8.43
C LEU A 10 8.12 -2.42 -9.36
N CYS A 11 8.44 -1.16 -9.04
CA CYS A 11 8.14 -0.02 -9.90
C CYS A 11 8.92 -0.04 -11.23
N GLU A 12 10.13 -0.60 -11.25
CA GLU A 12 10.88 -0.79 -12.50
C GLU A 12 10.20 -1.82 -13.42
N LEU A 13 9.55 -2.84 -12.83
CA LEU A 13 8.84 -3.90 -13.56
C LEU A 13 7.40 -3.50 -13.93
N GLU A 14 6.73 -2.75 -13.05
CA GLU A 14 5.35 -2.30 -13.19
C GLU A 14 5.26 -0.81 -12.81
N PRO A 15 5.53 0.10 -13.76
CA PRO A 15 5.60 1.55 -13.50
C PRO A 15 4.31 2.17 -12.95
N ARG A 16 3.16 1.54 -13.17
CA ARG A 16 1.87 1.99 -12.60
C ARG A 16 1.85 1.93 -11.08
N LEU A 17 2.75 1.18 -10.44
CA LEU A 17 2.91 1.20 -8.99
C LEU A 17 3.38 2.58 -8.48
N CYS A 18 4.20 3.32 -9.26
CA CYS A 18 4.60 4.68 -8.92
C CYS A 18 3.39 5.64 -8.83
N GLU A 19 2.38 5.43 -9.67
CA GLU A 19 1.14 6.23 -9.63
C GLU A 19 0.37 5.99 -8.33
N VAL A 20 0.29 4.72 -7.90
CA VAL A 20 -0.34 4.35 -6.62
C VAL A 20 0.42 4.98 -5.44
N GLU A 21 1.75 5.02 -5.49
CA GLU A 21 2.57 5.71 -4.48
C GLU A 21 2.32 7.22 -4.47
N ALA A 22 2.29 7.86 -5.64
CA ALA A 22 2.03 9.28 -5.75
C ALA A 22 0.66 9.65 -5.15
N GLU A 23 -0.37 8.84 -5.40
CA GLU A 23 -1.70 9.03 -4.82
C GLU A 23 -1.73 8.81 -3.31
N ALA A 24 -1.06 7.76 -2.81
CA ALA A 24 -0.96 7.52 -1.37
C ALA A 24 -0.27 8.68 -0.65
N ARG A 25 0.77 9.26 -1.27
CA ARG A 25 1.53 10.40 -0.75
C ARG A 25 0.76 11.72 -0.81
N ALA A 26 -0.11 11.88 -1.81
CA ALA A 26 -0.97 13.04 -1.97
C ALA A 26 -2.22 13.00 -1.07
N ALA A 27 -2.44 11.91 -0.34
CA ALA A 27 -3.54 11.81 0.61
C ALA A 27 -3.33 12.74 1.81
N GLU A 28 -4.26 13.66 2.02
CA GLU A 28 -4.20 14.65 3.10
C GLU A 28 -5.51 14.68 3.90
N ASP A 29 -5.39 14.80 5.23
CA ASP A 29 -6.48 15.25 6.11
C ASP A 29 -6.21 16.71 6.45
N ASP A 30 -6.87 17.63 5.75
CA ASP A 30 -6.69 19.07 5.89
C ASP A 30 -7.27 19.65 7.21
N GLY A 31 -7.88 18.80 8.04
CA GLY A 31 -8.45 19.21 9.32
C GLY A 31 -9.80 19.93 9.22
N THR A 32 -10.24 20.33 8.02
CA THR A 32 -11.41 21.20 7.82
C THR A 32 -12.73 20.48 8.09
N ARG A 33 -12.76 19.17 7.84
CA ARG A 33 -13.91 18.31 8.15
C ARG A 33 -13.84 17.83 9.59
N SER A 34 -14.99 17.49 10.17
CA SER A 34 -15.06 16.89 11.51
C SER A 34 -14.61 15.42 11.55
N PHE A 35 -14.43 14.80 10.39
CA PHE A 35 -14.17 13.37 10.22
C PHE A 35 -13.20 13.13 9.06
N TYR A 36 -12.30 12.16 9.25
CA TYR A 36 -11.45 11.61 8.20
C TYR A 36 -11.29 10.09 8.39
N CYS A 37 -11.34 9.33 7.31
CA CYS A 37 -11.17 7.89 7.34
C CYS A 37 -10.16 7.44 6.29
N SER A 38 -9.02 6.97 6.79
CA SER A 38 -7.93 6.41 5.99
C SER A 38 -8.41 5.28 5.07
N ASN A 39 -9.36 4.46 5.51
CA ASN A 39 -9.89 3.35 4.70
C ASN A 39 -10.63 3.81 3.44
N PHE A 40 -11.26 4.99 3.44
CA PHE A 40 -11.89 5.51 2.21
C PHE A 40 -10.87 5.87 1.14
N VAL A 41 -9.69 6.33 1.55
CA VAL A 41 -8.58 6.61 0.64
C VAL A 41 -7.87 5.31 0.26
N TRP A 42 -7.67 4.42 1.23
CA TRP A 42 -6.91 3.19 1.03
C TRP A 42 -7.62 2.17 0.14
N LEU A 43 -8.95 2.03 0.25
CA LEU A 43 -9.69 1.01 -0.49
C LEU A 43 -9.48 1.07 -2.03
N PRO A 44 -9.63 2.21 -2.72
CA PRO A 44 -9.36 2.28 -4.16
C PRO A 44 -7.89 1.98 -4.49
N LEU A 45 -6.94 2.45 -3.67
CA LEU A 45 -5.51 2.18 -3.85
C LEU A 45 -5.19 0.68 -3.70
N TYR A 46 -5.77 0.04 -2.69
CA TYR A 46 -5.63 -1.39 -2.45
C TYR A 46 -6.15 -2.23 -3.62
N MET A 47 -7.30 -1.86 -4.19
CA MET A 47 -7.86 -2.57 -5.34
C MET A 47 -6.93 -2.47 -6.56
N ARG A 48 -6.39 -1.28 -6.83
CA ARG A 48 -5.39 -1.11 -7.90
C ARG A 48 -4.11 -1.88 -7.61
N LEU A 49 -3.60 -1.81 -6.38
CA LEU A 49 -2.41 -2.54 -5.98
C LEU A 49 -2.56 -4.04 -6.25
N ARG A 50 -3.72 -4.61 -5.89
CA ARG A 50 -4.04 -6.02 -6.11
C ARG A 50 -4.07 -6.42 -7.59
N ASP A 51 -4.46 -5.51 -8.47
CA ASP A 51 -4.46 -5.75 -9.92
C ASP A 51 -3.04 -5.65 -10.52
N LEU A 52 -2.12 -4.95 -9.86
CA LEU A 52 -0.76 -4.66 -10.35
C LEU A 52 0.32 -5.58 -9.78
N VAL A 53 0.13 -6.10 -8.55
CA VAL A 53 1.11 -6.98 -7.89
C VAL A 53 0.41 -7.97 -6.95
N GLY A 54 1.03 -9.13 -6.76
CA GLY A 54 0.58 -10.19 -5.86
C GLY A 54 -0.13 -11.34 -6.56
N THR A 55 -0.57 -12.30 -5.76
CA THR A 55 -1.17 -13.56 -6.24
C THR A 55 -2.50 -13.37 -6.98
N TYR A 56 -3.14 -12.20 -6.82
CA TYR A 56 -4.37 -11.83 -7.51
C TYR A 56 -4.15 -10.95 -8.75
N ARG A 57 -2.89 -10.59 -9.04
CA ARG A 57 -2.53 -9.80 -10.23
C ARG A 57 -3.05 -10.48 -11.49
N LYS A 58 -3.59 -9.69 -12.41
CA LYS A 58 -4.02 -10.18 -13.72
C LYS A 58 -2.93 -9.87 -14.74
N ALA A 59 -2.34 -10.92 -15.31
CA ALA A 59 -1.41 -10.77 -16.41
C ALA A 59 -2.09 -10.07 -17.60
N ALA A 60 -1.40 -9.13 -18.23
CA ALA A 60 -1.83 -8.58 -19.51
C ALA A 60 -1.72 -9.66 -20.61
N PRO A 61 -2.57 -9.61 -21.65
CA PRO A 61 -2.45 -10.53 -22.78
C PRO A 61 -1.05 -10.50 -23.40
N GLY A 62 -0.38 -11.65 -23.47
CA GLY A 62 0.97 -11.78 -24.03
C GLY A 62 2.10 -11.42 -23.07
N GLU A 63 1.79 -11.08 -21.82
CA GLU A 63 2.80 -10.82 -20.80
C GLU A 63 3.49 -12.11 -20.37
N LYS A 64 4.83 -12.09 -20.36
CA LYS A 64 5.60 -13.17 -19.72
C LYS A 64 5.48 -12.97 -18.22
N SER A 65 5.08 -14.03 -17.51
CA SER A 65 4.95 -13.96 -16.06
C SER A 65 6.33 -13.75 -15.42
N ASP A 66 6.65 -12.51 -15.05
CA ASP A 66 7.71 -12.26 -14.10
C ASP A 66 7.19 -12.68 -12.73
N GLY A 67 7.64 -13.85 -12.26
CA GLY A 67 7.11 -14.48 -11.04
C GLY A 67 7.15 -13.56 -9.80
N VAL A 68 8.05 -12.58 -9.80
CA VAL A 68 8.16 -11.52 -8.79
C VAL A 68 6.88 -10.68 -8.67
N LEU A 69 6.19 -10.36 -9.78
CA LEU A 69 4.96 -9.57 -9.77
C LEU A 69 3.74 -10.37 -9.29
N PHE A 70 3.81 -11.70 -9.27
CA PHE A 70 2.73 -12.58 -8.83
C PHE A 70 2.93 -13.12 -7.40
N ASP A 71 3.98 -12.66 -6.73
CA ASP A 71 4.41 -13.13 -5.41
C ASP A 71 3.70 -12.41 -4.25
N SER A 72 3.30 -13.16 -3.23
CA SER A 72 2.65 -12.60 -2.04
C SER A 72 3.59 -11.67 -1.26
N ALA A 73 4.89 -11.95 -1.23
CA ALA A 73 5.84 -11.09 -0.53
C ALA A 73 6.02 -9.74 -1.23
N SER A 74 5.89 -9.69 -2.57
CA SER A 74 5.88 -8.43 -3.32
C SER A 74 4.64 -7.58 -3.01
N PHE A 75 3.48 -8.22 -2.86
CA PHE A 75 2.27 -7.52 -2.42
C PHE A 75 2.41 -6.98 -0.99
N GLU A 76 2.89 -7.80 -0.07
CA GLU A 76 3.12 -7.42 1.33
C GLU A 76 4.11 -6.26 1.44
N ALA A 77 5.25 -6.32 0.74
CA ALA A 77 6.21 -5.22 0.70
C ALA A 77 5.59 -3.92 0.19
N SER A 78 4.74 -4.01 -0.85
CA SER A 78 4.03 -2.84 -1.39
C SER A 78 3.02 -2.28 -0.39
N PHE A 79 2.27 -3.14 0.29
CA PHE A 79 1.33 -2.74 1.34
C PHE A 79 2.05 -2.01 2.49
N LEU A 80 3.18 -2.56 2.95
CA LEU A 80 3.97 -1.99 4.04
C LEU A 80 4.63 -0.67 3.67
N HIS A 81 5.05 -0.52 2.41
CA HIS A 81 5.59 0.74 1.91
C HIS A 81 4.52 1.83 1.81
N LEU A 82 3.36 1.51 1.24
CA LEU A 82 2.32 2.49 0.90
C LEU A 82 1.43 2.87 2.08
N SER A 83 1.03 1.90 2.91
CA SER A 83 0.04 2.14 3.96
C SER A 83 0.42 3.21 5.00
N PRO A 84 1.69 3.41 5.39
CA PRO A 84 2.06 4.48 6.32
C PRO A 84 2.00 5.89 5.72
N MET A 85 1.90 6.02 4.39
CA MET A 85 1.86 7.33 3.72
C MET A 85 0.52 8.03 3.89
N ILE A 86 -0.55 7.26 4.13
CA ILE A 86 -1.90 7.80 4.27
C ILE A 86 -2.13 8.24 5.73
N PRO A 87 -2.67 9.45 5.95
CA PRO A 87 -3.00 9.93 7.28
C PRO A 87 -3.85 8.93 8.09
N PRO A 88 -3.67 8.88 9.42
CA PRO A 88 -4.50 8.06 10.29
C PRO A 88 -5.96 8.54 10.27
N CYS A 89 -6.88 7.73 10.78
CA CYS A 89 -8.27 8.13 10.88
C CYS A 89 -8.44 9.21 11.96
N ARG A 90 -9.42 10.10 11.77
CA ARG A 90 -9.80 11.12 12.77
C ARG A 90 -11.30 11.08 12.97
N ASN A 91 -11.72 10.92 14.22
CA ASN A 91 -13.13 10.81 14.62
C ASN A 91 -13.90 9.73 13.84
N CYS A 92 -13.22 8.69 13.38
CA CYS A 92 -13.80 7.57 12.65
C CYS A 92 -13.93 6.35 13.55
N GLY A 93 -14.98 5.53 13.37
CA GLY A 93 -15.11 4.25 14.09
C GLY A 93 -13.96 3.27 13.80
N CYS A 94 -13.19 3.47 12.72
CA CYS A 94 -12.01 2.66 12.42
C CYS A 94 -10.83 2.89 13.38
N THR A 95 -10.83 3.98 14.17
CA THR A 95 -9.74 4.27 15.12
C THR A 95 -9.58 3.19 16.18
N VAL A 96 -10.64 2.40 16.46
CA VAL A 96 -10.57 1.24 17.36
C VAL A 96 -9.56 0.17 16.89
N PHE A 97 -9.21 0.15 15.60
CA PHE A 97 -8.25 -0.79 15.02
C PHE A 97 -6.86 -0.19 14.80
N GLU A 98 -6.66 1.11 15.05
CA GLU A 98 -5.35 1.76 14.87
C GLU A 98 -4.23 1.14 15.71
N PRO A 99 -4.45 0.78 16.99
CA PRO A 99 -3.40 0.13 17.79
C PRO A 99 -2.91 -1.19 17.18
N VAL A 100 -3.80 -1.93 16.52
CA VAL A 100 -3.45 -3.19 15.83
C VAL A 100 -2.60 -2.89 14.60
N ARG A 101 -2.99 -1.91 13.78
CA ARG A 101 -2.21 -1.46 12.62
C ARG A 101 -0.81 -1.00 13.03
N GLU A 102 -0.70 -0.20 14.09
CA GLU A 102 0.59 0.28 14.60
C GLU A 102 1.47 -0.85 15.15
N ALA A 103 0.88 -1.85 15.80
CA ALA A 103 1.62 -3.03 16.25
C ALA A 103 2.20 -3.80 15.06
N GLN A 104 1.39 -4.06 14.03
CA GLN A 104 1.82 -4.74 12.81
C GLN A 104 2.96 -3.98 12.11
N LEU A 105 2.83 -2.66 11.93
CA LEU A 105 3.88 -1.84 11.30
C LEU A 105 5.20 -1.86 12.09
N ARG A 106 5.15 -1.95 13.41
CA ARG A 106 6.34 -2.05 14.28
C ARG A 106 7.01 -3.43 14.20
N GLU A 107 6.23 -4.50 14.22
CA GLU A 107 6.76 -5.87 14.09
C GLU A 107 7.43 -6.09 12.72
N MET A 108 6.95 -5.40 11.70
CA MET A 108 7.37 -5.57 10.30
C MET A 108 8.44 -4.56 9.85
N SER A 109 8.73 -3.53 10.66
CA SER A 109 9.87 -2.63 10.46
C SER A 109 11.05 -3.18 11.26
N PRO A 110 12.00 -3.92 10.66
CA PRO A 110 13.15 -4.41 11.41
C PRO A 110 13.88 -3.20 12.01
N SER A 111 14.13 -3.27 13.32
CA SER A 111 14.99 -2.34 14.05
C SER A 111 16.23 -2.06 13.21
N ARG A 112 16.48 -0.78 12.94
CA ARG A 112 17.69 -0.30 12.24
C ARG A 112 18.96 -0.76 12.95
#